data_AF-A0A8H4Q9W9-F1
#
_entry.id   AF-A0A8H4Q9W9-F1
#
_cell.length_a   1.000
_cell.length_b   1.000
_cell.length_c   1.000
_cell.angle_alpha   90.00
_cell.angle_beta   90.00
_cell.angle_gamma   90.00
#
_symmetry.space_group_name_H-M   'P 1'
#
loop_
_entity.id
_entity.type
_entity.pdbx_description
1 polymer ?
#
loop_
_entity_poly.entity_id
_entity_poly.type
_entity_poly.pdbx_seq_one_letter_code
_entity_poly.pdbx_strand_id
1 'polypeptide(L)'
;MGFVIVLAEDDASEDENGHAFVMTSNILHWASTKSKRVTRSVLASEIYALVARYDSAFVLSDALRIVFARLGLLAPPVVVCTDSYSLYECLVKMGTTTEKRLMIDLAALR
;
A
#
# COMPACT_ATOMS: atom_id res chain seq x y z
N MET A 1 11.93 2.64 5.73
CA MET A 1 10.79 3.04 4.89
C MET A 1 9.56 3.12 5.76
N GLY A 2 8.83 4.24 5.65
CA GLY A 2 7.62 4.49 6.43
C GLY A 2 6.35 4.04 5.70
N PHE A 3 5.27 3.95 6.46
CA PHE A 3 3.91 3.87 5.95
C PHE A 3 2.90 4.35 6.98
N VAL A 4 1.72 4.67 6.46
CA VAL A 4 0.54 4.98 7.24
C VAL A 4 -0.60 4.16 6.63
N ILE A 5 -1.34 3.45 7.48
CA ILE A 5 -2.62 2.84 7.12
C ILE A 5 -3.71 3.77 7.62
N VAL A 6 -4.60 4.12 6.71
CA VAL A 6 -5.67 5.08 6.95
C VAL A 6 -6.99 4.46 6.53
N LEU A 7 -8.02 4.63 7.34
CA LEU A 7 -9.40 4.40 6.93
C LEU A 7 -9.92 5.73 6.38
N ALA A 8 -10.15 5.80 5.08
CA ALA A 8 -10.61 7.00 4.42
C ALA A 8 -12.04 6.83 3.93
N GLU A 9 -12.80 7.92 4.01
CA GLU A 9 -14.05 8.13 3.30
C GLU A 9 -13.74 9.03 2.10
N ASP A 10 -14.28 8.65 0.94
CA ASP A 10 -14.05 9.39 -0.31
C ASP A 10 -15.05 10.54 -0.38
N ASP A 11 -14.56 11.76 -0.16
CA ASP A 11 -15.33 12.97 -0.43
C ASP A 11 -15.08 13.30 -1.91
N ALA A 12 -16.09 13.06 -2.75
CA ALA A 12 -16.04 13.32 -4.20
C ALA A 12 -15.96 14.83 -4.57
N SER A 13 -15.26 15.64 -3.77
CA SER A 13 -14.86 17.00 -4.08
C SER A 13 -13.48 16.95 -4.73
N GLU A 14 -13.45 16.88 -6.05
CA GLU A 14 -12.25 17.17 -6.83
C GLU A 14 -11.87 18.65 -6.62
N ASP A 15 -10.60 18.91 -6.30
CA ASP A 15 -10.07 20.28 -6.35
C ASP A 15 -10.25 20.82 -7.77
N GLU A 16 -10.56 22.12 -7.92
CA GLU A 16 -10.77 22.80 -9.23
C GLU A 16 -9.59 22.61 -10.22
N ASN A 17 -8.43 22.16 -9.73
CA ASN A 17 -7.20 21.92 -10.47
C ASN A 17 -6.95 20.44 -10.86
N GLY A 18 -7.83 19.49 -10.50
CA GLY A 18 -7.80 18.09 -10.97
C GLY A 18 -6.58 17.24 -10.59
N HIS A 19 -5.68 17.74 -9.74
CA HIS A 19 -4.43 17.07 -9.38
C HIS A 19 -4.37 16.56 -7.92
N ALA A 20 -5.38 16.86 -7.12
CA ALA A 20 -5.46 16.46 -5.72
C ALA A 20 -6.82 15.83 -5.43
N PHE A 21 -6.82 14.73 -4.66
CA PHE A 21 -8.01 14.17 -4.06
C PHE A 21 -8.00 14.52 -2.57
N VAL A 22 -9.12 15.05 -2.09
CA VAL A 22 -9.31 15.35 -0.67
C VAL A 22 -10.13 14.21 -0.08
N MET A 23 -9.64 13.60 0.98
CA MET A 23 -10.36 12.54 1.69
C MET A 23 -10.37 12.81 3.18
N THR A 24 -11.53 12.67 3.81
CA THR A 24 -11.63 12.63 5.26
C THR A 24 -11.22 11.26 5.76
N SER A 25 -10.27 11.20 6.70
CA SER A 25 -9.61 9.94 6.98
C SER A 25 -9.05 9.83 8.39
N ASN A 26 -9.09 8.62 8.94
CA ASN A 26 -8.62 8.28 10.28
C ASN A 26 -7.39 7.39 10.20
N ILE A 27 -6.31 7.80 10.87
CA ILE A 27 -5.07 7.02 10.96
C ILE A 27 -5.32 5.79 11.84
N LEU A 28 -5.19 4.60 11.28
CA LEU A 28 -5.31 3.35 12.02
C LEU A 28 -3.97 2.88 12.56
N HIS A 29 -2.92 3.00 11.75
CA HIS A 29 -1.58 2.56 12.11
C HIS A 29 -0.52 3.32 11.33
N TRP A 30 0.63 3.53 11.94
CA TRP A 30 1.81 4.02 11.26
C TRP A 30 3.03 3.29 11.79
N ALA A 31 4.01 3.07 10.92
CA ALA A 31 5.31 2.60 11.35
C ALA A 31 6.39 3.02 10.36
N SER A 32 7.60 3.18 10.87
CA SER A 32 8.79 3.42 10.07
C SER A 32 9.90 2.52 10.57
N THR A 33 10.26 1.55 9.73
CA THR A 33 11.30 0.59 10.08
C THR A 33 12.44 0.67 9.08
N LYS A 34 13.67 0.51 9.58
CA LYS A 34 14.84 0.33 8.73
C LYS A 34 14.77 -1.05 8.09
N SER A 35 15.12 -1.15 6.80
CA SER A 35 15.21 -2.45 6.14
C SER A 35 16.21 -3.35 6.88
N LYS A 36 15.80 -4.60 7.16
CA LYS A 36 16.64 -5.60 7.82
C LYS A 36 17.85 -6.03 6.97
N ARG A 37 17.83 -5.75 5.67
CA ARG A 37 18.85 -6.18 4.71
C ARG A 37 19.42 -4.99 3.95
N VAL A 38 20.69 -5.12 3.57
CA VAL A 38 21.34 -4.17 2.65
C VAL A 38 20.84 -4.44 1.24
N THR A 39 20.09 -3.50 0.68
CA THR A 39 19.61 -3.50 -0.70
C THR A 39 20.53 -2.63 -1.55
N ARG A 40 20.91 -3.10 -2.75
CA ARG A 40 21.71 -2.30 -3.69
C ARG A 40 20.88 -1.41 -4.61
N SER A 41 19.55 -1.45 -4.47
CA SER A 41 18.60 -0.63 -5.21
C SER A 41 17.56 -0.03 -4.25
N VAL A 42 17.16 1.21 -4.50
CA VAL A 42 16.07 1.89 -3.76
C VAL A 42 14.75 1.16 -4.01
N LEU A 43 14.45 0.84 -5.27
CA LEU A 43 13.26 0.08 -5.68
C LEU A 43 13.15 -1.26 -4.93
N ALA A 44 14.28 -1.95 -4.76
CA ALA A 44 14.30 -3.20 -4.00
C ALA A 44 13.89 -2.98 -2.54
N SER A 45 14.42 -1.93 -1.91
CA SER A 45 14.05 -1.57 -0.53
C SER A 45 12.59 -1.15 -0.38
N GLU A 46 12.02 -0.51 -1.39
CA GLU A 46 10.63 -0.11 -1.43
C GLU A 46 9.70 -1.32 -1.59
N ILE A 47 10.02 -2.27 -2.49
CA ILE A 47 9.26 -3.50 -2.68
C ILE A 47 9.28 -4.34 -1.40
N TYR A 48 10.46 -4.57 -0.81
CA TYR A 48 10.55 -5.31 0.47
C TYR A 48 9.72 -4.66 1.56
N ALA A 49 9.78 -3.33 1.65
CA ALA A 49 8.99 -2.61 2.61
C ALA A 49 7.49 -2.72 2.29
N LEU A 50 7.09 -2.65 1.02
CA LEU A 50 5.70 -2.79 0.60
C LEU A 50 5.13 -4.17 0.95
N VAL A 51 5.82 -5.26 0.62
CA VAL A 51 5.38 -6.64 0.96
C VAL A 51 5.11 -6.77 2.45
N ALA A 52 6.09 -6.42 3.28
CA ALA A 52 5.98 -6.56 4.73
C ALA A 52 4.82 -5.74 5.32
N ARG A 53 4.51 -4.60 4.69
CA ARG A 53 3.46 -3.68 5.13
C ARG A 53 2.09 -4.06 4.59
N TYR A 54 2.03 -4.62 3.38
CA TYR A 54 0.83 -5.13 2.77
C TYR A 54 0.20 -6.24 3.62
N ASP A 55 1.01 -7.16 4.16
CA ASP A 55 0.52 -8.21 5.07
C ASP A 55 -0.19 -7.62 6.30
N SER A 56 0.38 -6.56 6.88
CA SER A 56 -0.21 -5.87 8.04
C SER A 56 -1.52 -5.17 7.69
N ALA A 57 -1.57 -4.53 6.52
CA ALA A 57 -2.77 -3.89 6.00
C ALA A 57 -3.87 -4.90 5.65
N PHE A 58 -3.50 -6.06 5.09
CA PHE A 58 -4.44 -7.13 4.75
C PHE A 58 -5.08 -7.73 6.00
N VAL A 59 -4.29 -8.04 7.03
CA VAL A 59 -4.82 -8.54 8.32
C VAL A 59 -5.75 -7.52 8.96
N LEU A 60 -5.39 -6.23 8.94
CA LEU A 60 -6.23 -5.17 9.47
C LEU A 60 -7.52 -5.01 8.66
N SER A 61 -7.46 -5.10 7.33
CA SER A 61 -8.63 -5.05 6.46
C SER A 61 -9.59 -6.21 6.73
N ASP A 62 -9.08 -7.42 6.91
CA ASP A 62 -9.93 -8.58 7.23
C ASP A 62 -10.60 -8.43 8.60
N ALA A 63 -9.87 -7.90 9.59
CA ALA A 63 -10.45 -7.57 10.89
C ALA A 63 -11.55 -6.50 10.77
N LEU A 64 -11.32 -5.44 9.99
CA LEU A 64 -12.32 -4.41 9.73
C LEU A 64 -13.53 -4.97 9.00
N ARG A 65 -13.34 -5.86 8.03
CA ARG A 65 -14.44 -6.51 7.29
C ARG A 65 -15.43 -7.19 8.23
N ILE A 66 -14.97 -7.83 9.30
CA ILE A 66 -15.83 -8.45 10.32
C ILE A 66 -16.65 -7.38 11.07
N VAL A 67 -16.04 -6.24 11.41
CA VAL A 67 -16.72 -5.13 12.09
C VAL A 67 -17.76 -4.48 11.17
N PHE A 68 -17.39 -4.18 9.93
CA PHE A 68 -18.29 -3.61 8.93
C PHE A 68 -19.49 -4.52 8.65
N ALA A 69 -19.28 -5.85 8.56
CA ALA A 69 -20.35 -6.82 8.40
C ALA A 69 -21.35 -6.81 9.57
N ARG A 70 -20.86 -6.64 10.82
CA ARG A 70 -21.74 -6.51 12.00
C ARG A 70 -22.52 -5.21 12.04
N LEU A 71 -21.97 -4.14 11.46
CA LEU A 71 -22.63 -2.84 11.32
C LEU A 71 -23.58 -2.78 10.12
N GLY A 72 -23.63 -3.82 9.27
CA GLY A 72 -24.43 -3.83 8.04
C GLY A 72 -23.87 -2.91 6.94
N LEU A 73 -22.58 -2.58 7.00
CA LEU A 73 -21.89 -1.70 6.06
C LEU A 73 -21.05 -2.50 5.05
N LEU A 74 -20.81 -1.92 3.88
CA LEU A 74 -19.89 -2.48 2.89
C LEU A 74 -18.43 -2.29 3.34
N ALA A 75 -17.65 -3.36 3.33
CA ALA A 75 -16.24 -3.28 3.67
C ALA A 75 -15.48 -2.50 2.57
N PRO A 76 -14.64 -1.51 2.94
CA PRO A 76 -13.87 -0.74 1.97
C PRO A 76 -12.75 -1.59 1.34
N PRO A 77 -12.40 -1.34 0.07
CA PRO A 77 -11.27 -2.01 -0.58
C PRO A 77 -9.93 -1.55 0.03
N VAL A 78 -8.91 -2.40 -0.05
CA VAL A 78 -7.53 -2.02 0.30
C VAL A 78 -6.88 -1.37 -0.92
N VAL A 79 -6.51 -0.09 -0.78
CA VAL A 79 -5.81 0.67 -1.81
C VAL A 79 -4.39 0.95 -1.35
N VAL A 80 -3.40 0.67 -2.20
CA VAL A 80 -1.99 0.94 -1.94
C VAL A 80 -1.58 2.21 -2.68
N CYS A 81 -1.21 3.24 -1.94
CA CYS A 81 -0.68 4.49 -2.49
C CYS A 81 0.84 4.54 -2.34
N THR A 82 1.53 5.00 -3.37
CA THR A 82 2.99 5.19 -3.38
C THR A 82 3.35 6.43 -4.20
N ASP A 83 4.37 7.13 -3.75
CA ASP A 83 5.03 8.23 -4.46
C ASP A 83 6.12 7.74 -5.43
N SER A 84 6.48 6.45 -5.39
CA SER A 84 7.52 5.87 -6.25
C SER A 84 6.94 5.42 -7.59
N TYR A 85 7.17 6.24 -8.62
CA TYR A 85 6.80 5.89 -10.00
C TYR A 85 7.46 4.59 -10.48
N SER A 86 8.73 4.37 -10.11
CA SER A 86 9.46 3.13 -10.43
C SER A 86 8.81 1.88 -9.83
N LEU A 87 8.28 2.00 -8.61
CA LEU A 87 7.54 0.92 -7.96
C LEU A 87 6.19 0.67 -8.64
N TYR A 88 5.48 1.73 -9.00
CA TYR A 88 4.25 1.64 -9.78
C TYR A 88 4.47 0.94 -11.13
N GLU A 89 5.47 1.34 -11.92
CA GLU A 89 5.79 0.68 -13.18
C GLU A 89 6.19 -0.78 -13.00
N CYS A 90 6.95 -1.09 -11.95
CA CYS A 90 7.36 -2.47 -11.64
C CYS A 90 6.16 -3.38 -11.36
N LEU A 91 5.18 -2.90 -10.57
CA LEU A 91 3.97 -3.65 -10.19
C LEU A 91 2.94 -3.72 -11.32
N VAL A 92 2.65 -2.59 -11.96
CA VAL A 92 1.53 -2.46 -12.91
C VAL A 92 1.96 -2.74 -14.35
N LYS A 93 3.09 -2.19 -14.80
CA LYS A 93 3.54 -2.29 -16.21
C LYS A 93 4.43 -3.50 -16.49
N MET A 94 4.52 -4.45 -15.57
CA MET A 94 5.25 -5.72 -15.76
C MET A 94 6.73 -5.53 -16.13
N GLY A 95 7.44 -4.70 -15.36
CA GLY A 95 8.90 -4.63 -15.44
C GLY A 95 9.55 -5.94 -15.01
N THR A 96 10.40 -6.53 -15.85
CA THR A 96 11.23 -7.68 -15.46
C THR A 96 12.40 -7.20 -14.61
N THR A 97 12.50 -7.67 -13.36
CA THR A 97 13.67 -7.46 -12.50
C THR A 97 14.64 -8.63 -12.66
N THR A 98 15.94 -8.33 -12.73
CA THR A 98 17.00 -9.35 -12.85
C THR A 98 17.31 -10.03 -11.51
N GLU A 99 16.81 -9.50 -10.40
CA GLU A 99 17.07 -10.02 -9.07
C GLU A 99 16.05 -11.11 -8.71
N LYS A 100 16.48 -12.37 -8.72
CA LYS A 100 15.61 -13.55 -8.53
C LYS A 100 14.75 -13.51 -7.27
N ARG A 101 15.25 -12.93 -6.17
CA ARG A 101 14.51 -12.82 -4.93
C ARG A 101 13.38 -11.78 -5.03
N LEU A 102 13.68 -10.64 -5.63
CA LEU A 102 12.70 -9.59 -5.87
C LEU A 102 11.55 -10.07 -6.75
N MET A 103 11.81 -11.03 -7.66
CA MET A 103 10.74 -11.66 -8.45
C MET A 103 9.74 -12.44 -7.59
N ILE A 104 10.18 -13.08 -6.50
CA ILE A 104 9.29 -13.83 -5.59
C ILE A 104 8.40 -12.87 -4.81
N ASP A 105 9.01 -11.83 -4.23
CA ASP A 105 8.29 -10.77 -3.50
C ASP A 105 7.29 -10.05 -4.40
N LEU A 106 7.68 -9.77 -5.65
CA LEU A 106 6.82 -9.15 -6.65
C LEU A 106 5.68 -10.08 -7.11
N ALA A 107 5.93 -11.39 -7.18
CA ALA A 107 4.90 -12.38 -7.50
C ALA A 107 3.89 -12.57 -6.37
N ALA A 108 4.29 -12.35 -5.11
CA ALA A 108 3.37 -12.42 -3.96
C ALA A 108 2.48 -11.18 -3.83
N LEU A 109 2.91 -10.03 -4.35
CA LEU A 109 2.11 -8.80 -4.40
C LEU A 109 1.13 -8.74 -5.58
N ARG A 110 1.30 -9.61 -6.58
CA ARG A 110 0.44 -9.72 -7.76
C ARG A 110 -0.64 -10.76 -7.55
#